data_AF-A0A2V7LC17-F1
#
_entry.id   AF-A0A2V7LC17-F1
#
_cell.length_a   1.000
_cell.length_b   1.000
_cell.length_c   1.000
_cell.angle_alpha   90.00
_cell.angle_beta   90.00
_cell.angle_gamma   90.00
#
_symmetry.space_group_name_H-M   'P 1'
#
loop_
_entity.id
_entity.type
_entity.pdbx_description
1 polymer ?
#
loop_
_entity_poly.entity_id
_entity_poly.type
_entity_poly.pdbx_seq_one_letter_code
_entity_poly.pdbx_strand_id
1 'polypeptide(L)'
;MPLLLIAASTLVGIAGFAGLLHLIPRLGAAGTSIGAWLCRAPGLDLVVSLFTWIPPTVLGIVFGWRGVVGSIVGQLLGMLVWMFAHELANRTHVHGPRIVTFLNRTVGRLNNHIALWVTAAALPCFIVIRVAELCVYPFLTPLVGLPRYRHADWVNVSRQKFDGLVGHDLIWCLYCDWMTGVYALGAEMLRNVESFWCPIRFASGKKCDNCKLDFPDIDGGWVGPEGTMGDVVATLEKMYGPRATADLPRDQRHPWFGHPVRMTVEGKATDVT
;
A
#
# COMPACT_ATOMS: atom_id res chain seq x y z
N MET A 1 -17.75 -7.42 -29.48
CA MET A 1 -16.42 -8.08 -29.52
C MET A 1 -16.51 -9.44 -28.82
N PRO A 2 -16.05 -10.55 -29.42
CA PRO A 2 -15.96 -11.85 -28.75
C PRO A 2 -15.13 -11.80 -27.46
N LEU A 3 -15.48 -12.62 -26.47
CA LEU A 3 -14.78 -12.71 -25.18
C LEU A 3 -13.28 -12.98 -25.37
N LEU A 4 -12.95 -13.89 -26.29
CA LEU A 4 -11.57 -14.23 -26.65
C LEU A 4 -10.79 -13.04 -27.19
N LEU A 5 -11.41 -12.17 -28.00
CA LEU A 5 -10.74 -10.98 -28.51
C LEU A 5 -10.50 -9.94 -27.40
N ILE A 6 -11.42 -9.81 -26.43
CA ILE A 6 -11.24 -8.96 -25.25
C ILE A 6 -10.06 -9.50 -24.42
N ALA A 7 -10.04 -10.80 -24.11
CA ALA A 7 -8.97 -11.40 -23.34
C ALA A 7 -7.61 -11.30 -24.03
N ALA A 8 -7.56 -11.56 -25.35
CA ALA A 8 -6.33 -11.45 -26.13
C ALA A 8 -5.82 -10.00 -26.21
N SER A 9 -6.70 -9.02 -26.42
CA SER A 9 -6.28 -7.61 -26.47
C SER A 9 -5.81 -7.11 -25.10
N THR A 10 -6.48 -7.48 -24.02
CA THR A 10 -6.04 -7.16 -22.66
C THR A 10 -4.71 -7.83 -22.33
N LEU A 11 -4.51 -9.10 -22.69
CA LEU A 11 -3.24 -9.81 -22.53
C LEU A 11 -2.09 -9.06 -23.21
N VAL A 12 -2.25 -8.73 -24.50
CA VAL A 12 -1.23 -8.01 -25.26
C VAL A 12 -0.97 -6.64 -24.67
N GLY A 13 -2.02 -5.92 -24.27
CA GLY A 13 -1.90 -4.62 -23.61
C GLY A 13 -1.11 -4.69 -22.31
N ILE A 14 -1.41 -5.65 -21.44
CA ILE A 14 -0.76 -5.84 -20.13
C ILE A 14 0.70 -6.26 -20.29
N ALA A 15 0.97 -7.27 -21.12
CA ALA A 15 2.33 -7.73 -21.38
C ALA A 15 3.18 -6.64 -22.07
N GLY A 16 2.58 -5.93 -23.03
CA GLY A 16 3.22 -4.80 -23.72
C GLY A 16 3.53 -3.64 -22.77
N PHE A 17 2.57 -3.27 -21.90
CA PHE A 17 2.78 -2.22 -20.91
C PHE A 17 3.88 -2.59 -19.91
N ALA A 18 3.89 -3.83 -19.41
CA ALA A 18 4.97 -4.32 -18.56
C ALA A 18 6.33 -4.28 -19.27
N GLY A 19 6.38 -4.66 -20.56
CA GLY A 19 7.57 -4.53 -21.39
C GLY A 19 8.06 -3.08 -21.52
N LEU A 20 7.14 -2.14 -21.77
CA LEU A 20 7.47 -0.71 -21.86
C LEU A 20 8.08 -0.18 -20.56
N LEU A 21 7.57 -0.59 -19.39
CA LEU A 21 8.12 -0.18 -18.10
C LEU A 21 9.60 -0.57 -17.92
N HIS A 22 10.05 -1.69 -18.51
CA HIS A 22 11.48 -2.06 -18.51
C HIS A 22 12.34 -1.22 -19.46
N LEU A 23 11.73 -0.67 -20.52
CA LEU A 23 12.44 0.14 -21.51
C LEU A 23 12.61 1.59 -21.04
N ILE A 24 11.66 2.11 -20.24
CA ILE A 24 11.69 3.49 -19.75
C ILE A 24 13.05 3.88 -19.14
N PRO A 25 13.62 3.14 -18.16
CA PRO A 25 14.90 3.51 -17.57
C PRO A 25 16.07 3.50 -18.57
N ARG A 26 15.95 2.78 -19.68
CA ARG A 26 17.00 2.68 -20.72
C ARG A 26 17.06 3.90 -21.64
N LEU A 27 16.11 4.83 -21.53
CA LEU A 27 16.06 6.08 -22.30
C LEU A 27 16.96 7.19 -21.71
N GLY A 28 17.96 6.83 -20.90
CA GLY A 28 18.88 7.77 -20.27
C GLY A 28 18.34 8.40 -18.98
N ALA A 29 18.84 9.59 -18.64
CA ALA A 29 18.54 10.26 -17.37
C ALA A 29 17.04 10.59 -17.19
N ALA A 30 16.39 11.09 -18.25
CA ALA A 30 14.96 11.37 -18.23
C ALA A 30 14.13 10.09 -18.00
N GLY A 31 14.47 9.01 -18.71
CA GLY A 31 13.85 7.71 -18.53
C GLY A 31 14.01 7.14 -17.13
N THR A 32 15.21 7.27 -16.55
CA THR A 32 15.48 6.84 -15.17
C THR A 32 14.65 7.62 -14.16
N SER A 33 14.50 8.94 -14.35
CA SER A 33 13.65 9.79 -13.50
C SER A 33 12.18 9.40 -13.58
N ILE A 34 11.66 9.16 -14.79
CA ILE A 34 10.29 8.68 -15.00
C ILE A 34 10.09 7.32 -14.34
N GLY A 35 11.03 6.38 -14.52
CA GLY A 35 10.98 5.08 -13.87
C GLY A 35 10.95 5.20 -12.34
N ALA A 36 11.78 6.07 -11.77
CA ALA A 36 11.78 6.34 -10.33
C ALA A 36 10.47 6.99 -9.83
N TRP A 37 9.81 7.81 -10.66
CA TRP A 37 8.49 8.36 -10.34
C TRP A 37 7.39 7.29 -10.40
N LEU A 38 7.41 6.41 -11.41
CA LEU A 38 6.46 5.30 -11.55
C LEU A 38 6.59 4.25 -10.42
N CYS A 39 7.69 4.25 -9.67
CA CYS A 39 7.90 3.35 -8.53
C CYS A 39 7.41 3.92 -7.19
N ARG A 40 6.82 5.12 -7.15
CA ARG A 40 6.31 5.75 -5.91
C ARG A 40 5.01 6.49 -6.16
N ALA A 41 4.16 6.62 -5.14
CA ALA A 41 2.96 7.42 -5.26
C ALA A 41 3.28 8.89 -5.63
N PRO A 42 2.51 9.53 -6.52
CA PRO A 42 1.30 9.02 -7.19
C PRO A 42 1.58 8.24 -8.48
N GLY A 43 2.81 8.21 -9.01
CA GLY A 43 3.13 7.52 -10.27
C GLY A 43 2.87 6.02 -10.21
N LEU A 44 3.17 5.40 -9.07
CA LEU A 44 2.86 3.99 -8.82
C LEU A 44 1.34 3.72 -8.82
N ASP A 45 0.53 4.65 -8.32
CA ASP A 45 -0.93 4.48 -8.32
C ASP A 45 -1.47 4.39 -9.75
N LEU A 46 -0.90 5.16 -10.69
CA LEU A 46 -1.22 5.06 -12.12
C LEU A 46 -0.87 3.67 -12.68
N VAL A 47 0.34 3.18 -12.39
CA VAL A 47 0.79 1.86 -12.86
C VAL A 47 -0.12 0.76 -12.33
N VAL A 48 -0.34 0.72 -11.01
CA VAL A 48 -1.20 -0.29 -10.37
C VAL A 48 -2.62 -0.21 -10.93
N SER A 49 -3.17 0.99 -11.10
CA SER A 49 -4.53 1.16 -11.62
C SER A 49 -4.69 0.61 -13.05
N LEU A 50 -3.71 0.87 -13.91
CA LEU A 50 -3.70 0.37 -15.30
C LEU A 50 -3.54 -1.15 -15.37
N PHE A 51 -2.86 -1.77 -14.41
CA PHE A 51 -2.74 -3.23 -14.34
C PHE A 51 -3.93 -3.93 -13.71
N THR A 52 -4.72 -3.26 -12.87
CA THR A 52 -5.66 -3.93 -11.96
C THR A 52 -7.12 -3.63 -12.24
N TRP A 53 -7.60 -2.43 -11.88
CA TRP A 53 -9.04 -2.14 -11.89
C TRP A 53 -9.49 -1.35 -13.12
N ILE A 54 -8.62 -0.55 -13.76
CA ILE A 54 -9.01 0.23 -14.95
C ILE A 54 -9.48 -0.68 -16.09
N PRO A 55 -8.75 -1.75 -16.49
CA PRO A 55 -9.20 -2.61 -17.59
C PRO A 55 -10.59 -3.23 -17.37
N PRO A 56 -10.89 -3.90 -16.24
CA PRO A 56 -12.23 -4.47 -16.02
C PRO A 56 -13.32 -3.42 -15.86
N THR A 57 -13.04 -2.25 -15.28
CA THR A 57 -14.03 -1.17 -15.19
C THR A 57 -14.37 -0.62 -16.56
N VAL A 58 -13.37 -0.22 -17.35
CA VAL A 58 -13.58 0.38 -18.68
C VAL A 58 -14.21 -0.62 -19.65
N LEU A 59 -13.66 -1.83 -19.73
CA LEU A 59 -14.20 -2.86 -20.63
C LEU A 59 -15.57 -3.35 -20.15
N GLY A 60 -15.83 -3.35 -18.84
CA GLY A 60 -17.14 -3.60 -18.26
C GLY A 60 -18.19 -2.58 -18.69
N ILE A 61 -17.85 -1.28 -18.71
CA ILE A 61 -18.74 -0.22 -19.20
C ILE A 61 -19.04 -0.41 -20.70
N VAL A 62 -18.03 -0.76 -21.51
CA VAL A 62 -18.17 -0.83 -22.96
C VAL A 62 -18.81 -2.14 -23.45
N PHE A 63 -18.50 -3.27 -22.81
CA PHE A 63 -18.86 -4.61 -23.28
C PHE A 63 -19.66 -5.43 -22.25
N GLY A 64 -20.11 -4.81 -21.16
CA GLY A 64 -20.85 -5.46 -20.08
C GLY A 64 -20.02 -6.52 -19.34
N TRP A 65 -20.67 -7.54 -18.80
CA TRP A 65 -20.01 -8.62 -18.04
C TRP A 65 -18.90 -9.33 -18.84
N ARG A 66 -19.03 -9.41 -20.17
CA ARG A 66 -18.01 -9.99 -21.06
C ARG A 66 -16.73 -9.19 -21.05
N GLY A 67 -16.84 -7.87 -20.92
CA GLY A 67 -15.70 -6.97 -20.76
C GLY A 67 -14.96 -7.21 -19.46
N VAL A 68 -15.70 -7.31 -18.34
CA VAL A 68 -15.14 -7.61 -17.02
C VAL A 68 -14.40 -8.95 -17.05
N VAL A 69 -15.09 -10.04 -17.41
CA VAL A 69 -14.50 -11.39 -17.42
C VAL A 69 -13.34 -11.49 -18.41
N GLY A 70 -13.51 -10.97 -19.63
CA GLY A 70 -12.48 -11.01 -20.66
C GLY A 70 -11.21 -10.28 -20.22
N SER A 71 -11.36 -9.10 -19.62
CA SER A 71 -10.23 -8.31 -19.13
C SER A 71 -9.48 -9.00 -18.00
N ILE A 72 -10.18 -9.57 -17.01
CA ILE A 72 -9.55 -10.29 -15.89
C ILE A 72 -8.76 -11.49 -16.42
N VAL A 73 -9.37 -12.30 -17.30
CA VAL A 73 -8.68 -13.42 -17.93
C VAL A 73 -7.45 -12.95 -18.70
N GLY A 74 -7.58 -11.88 -19.48
CA GLY A 74 -6.46 -11.28 -20.22
C GLY A 74 -5.34 -10.75 -19.32
N GLN A 75 -5.67 -10.11 -18.20
CA GLN A 75 -4.71 -9.64 -17.20
C GLN A 75 -3.92 -10.81 -16.60
N LEU A 76 -4.62 -11.87 -16.17
CA LEU A 76 -3.98 -13.06 -15.60
C LEU A 76 -3.02 -13.71 -16.61
N LEU A 77 -3.49 -13.91 -17.85
CA LEU A 77 -2.66 -14.50 -18.90
C LEU A 77 -1.50 -13.60 -19.29
N GLY A 78 -1.71 -12.28 -19.37
CA GLY A 78 -0.67 -11.30 -19.69
C GLY A 78 0.45 -11.31 -18.64
N MET A 79 0.08 -11.39 -17.37
CA MET A 79 1.05 -11.51 -16.28
C MET A 79 1.79 -12.84 -16.31
N LEU A 80 1.13 -13.96 -16.60
CA LEU A 80 1.79 -15.27 -16.78
C LEU A 80 2.78 -15.26 -17.96
N VAL A 81 2.39 -14.67 -19.08
CA VAL A 81 3.27 -14.51 -20.26
C VAL A 81 4.47 -13.63 -19.92
N TRP A 82 4.25 -12.50 -19.25
CA TRP A 82 5.35 -11.62 -18.84
C TRP A 82 6.29 -12.32 -17.84
N MET A 83 5.75 -13.03 -16.84
CA MET A 83 6.55 -13.80 -15.88
C MET A 83 7.48 -14.77 -16.61
N PHE A 84 6.91 -15.58 -17.51
CA PHE A 84 7.68 -16.55 -18.29
C PHE A 84 8.74 -15.88 -19.17
N ALA A 85 8.37 -14.81 -19.88
CA ALA A 85 9.29 -14.06 -20.74
C ALA A 85 10.43 -13.41 -19.93
N HIS A 86 10.13 -12.88 -18.75
CA HIS A 86 11.11 -12.27 -17.86
C HIS A 86 12.07 -13.30 -17.27
N GLU A 87 11.59 -14.50 -16.91
CA GLU A 87 12.46 -15.61 -16.49
C GLU A 87 13.35 -16.09 -17.63
N LEU A 88 12.79 -16.20 -18.83
CA LEU A 88 13.53 -16.57 -20.04
C LEU A 88 14.65 -15.56 -20.36
N ALA A 89 14.37 -14.26 -20.23
CA ALA A 89 15.36 -13.20 -20.43
C ALA A 89 16.46 -13.18 -19.34
N ASN A 90 16.18 -13.77 -18.17
CA ASN A 90 17.07 -13.76 -17.00
C ASN A 90 17.42 -15.19 -16.54
N ARG A 91 17.66 -16.11 -17.49
CA ARG A 91 17.90 -17.54 -17.22
C ARG A 91 18.99 -17.82 -16.19
N THR A 92 20.03 -17.00 -16.12
CA THR A 92 21.10 -17.14 -15.12
C THR A 92 20.56 -17.14 -13.69
N HIS A 93 19.61 -16.26 -13.40
CA HIS A 93 18.97 -16.15 -12.08
C HIS A 93 17.91 -17.24 -11.84
N VAL A 94 17.32 -17.80 -12.89
CA VAL A 94 16.34 -18.90 -12.78
C VAL A 94 16.98 -20.17 -12.24
N HIS A 95 18.24 -20.44 -12.60
CA HIS A 95 18.99 -21.60 -12.10
C HIS A 95 19.59 -21.40 -10.71
N GLY A 96 19.51 -20.18 -10.17
CA GLY A 96 20.02 -19.83 -8.85
C GLY A 96 19.02 -20.04 -7.71
N PRO A 97 19.35 -19.53 -6.50
CA PRO A 97 18.44 -19.52 -5.37
C PRO A 97 17.17 -18.71 -5.67
N ARG A 98 15.99 -19.29 -5.42
CA ARG A 98 14.68 -18.71 -5.71
C ARG A 98 13.71 -18.96 -4.56
N ILE A 99 12.86 -17.96 -4.27
CA ILE A 99 11.82 -18.07 -3.24
C ILE A 99 10.81 -19.14 -3.65
N VAL A 100 10.33 -19.11 -4.90
CA VAL A 100 9.39 -20.12 -5.41
C VAL A 100 9.94 -21.54 -5.31
N THR A 101 11.23 -21.76 -5.55
CA THR A 101 11.86 -23.09 -5.43
C THR A 101 11.87 -23.56 -3.98
N PHE A 102 12.27 -22.68 -3.05
CA PHE A 102 12.26 -23.00 -1.64
C PHE A 102 10.85 -23.28 -1.13
N LEU A 103 9.88 -22.40 -1.41
CA LEU A 103 8.49 -22.56 -0.96
C LEU A 103 7.81 -23.79 -1.57
N ASN A 104 8.03 -24.08 -2.86
CA ASN A 104 7.52 -25.29 -3.50
C ASN A 104 8.02 -26.56 -2.81
N ARG A 105 9.26 -26.58 -2.32
CA ARG A 105 9.83 -27.69 -1.56
C ARG A 105 9.24 -27.77 -0.14
N THR A 106 9.00 -26.63 0.50
CA THR A 106 8.52 -26.57 1.89
C THR A 106 7.05 -26.91 2.03
N VAL A 107 6.17 -26.34 1.20
CA VAL A 107 4.71 -26.50 1.35
C VAL A 107 4.07 -27.30 0.21
N GLY A 108 4.85 -27.70 -0.80
CA GLY A 108 4.36 -28.33 -2.02
C GLY A 108 3.98 -27.31 -3.09
N ARG A 109 4.25 -27.65 -4.36
CA ARG A 109 4.04 -26.74 -5.50
C ARG A 109 2.59 -26.28 -5.62
N LEU A 110 1.63 -27.20 -5.50
CA LEU A 110 0.21 -26.88 -5.62
C LEU A 110 -0.23 -25.90 -4.53
N ASN A 111 0.10 -26.19 -3.28
CA ASN A 111 -0.28 -25.36 -2.14
C ASN A 111 0.33 -23.95 -2.24
N ASN A 112 1.60 -23.84 -2.64
CA ASN A 112 2.25 -22.55 -2.84
C ASN A 112 1.52 -21.69 -3.89
N HIS A 113 1.18 -22.28 -5.06
CA HIS A 113 0.51 -21.53 -6.13
C HIS A 113 -0.92 -21.16 -5.73
N ILE A 114 -1.67 -22.08 -5.10
CA ILE A 114 -3.02 -21.78 -4.60
C ILE A 114 -2.96 -20.66 -3.57
N ALA A 115 -2.05 -20.73 -2.60
CA ALA A 115 -1.92 -19.72 -1.56
C ALA A 115 -1.69 -18.32 -2.15
N LEU A 116 -0.80 -18.19 -3.14
CA LEU A 116 -0.55 -16.92 -3.83
C LEU A 116 -1.80 -16.38 -4.53
N TRP A 117 -2.52 -17.23 -5.27
CA TRP A 117 -3.76 -16.82 -5.93
C TRP A 117 -4.89 -16.48 -4.95
N VAL A 118 -4.97 -17.18 -3.81
CA VAL A 118 -5.90 -16.83 -2.74
C VAL A 118 -5.53 -15.46 -2.16
N THR A 119 -4.25 -15.17 -1.92
CA THR A 119 -3.85 -13.83 -1.45
C THR A 119 -4.20 -12.74 -2.47
N ALA A 120 -4.08 -13.00 -3.78
CA ALA A 120 -4.45 -12.05 -4.82
C ALA A 120 -5.92 -11.59 -4.72
N ALA A 121 -6.82 -12.38 -4.11
CA ALA A 121 -8.20 -11.98 -3.84
C ALA A 121 -8.31 -10.80 -2.85
N ALA A 122 -7.26 -10.48 -2.09
CA ALA A 122 -7.22 -9.30 -1.22
C ALA A 122 -7.00 -7.99 -2.00
N LEU A 123 -6.56 -8.05 -3.27
CA LEU A 123 -6.25 -6.87 -4.08
C LEU A 123 -7.38 -5.82 -4.11
N PRO A 124 -8.68 -6.17 -4.30
CA PRO A 124 -9.76 -5.19 -4.26
C PRO A 124 -9.88 -4.47 -2.91
N CYS A 125 -9.64 -5.16 -1.79
CA CYS A 125 -9.66 -4.54 -0.46
C CYS A 125 -8.58 -3.46 -0.33
N PHE A 126 -7.36 -3.74 -0.81
CA PHE A 126 -6.26 -2.77 -0.80
C PHE A 126 -6.48 -1.59 -1.75
N ILE A 127 -7.14 -1.83 -2.89
CA ILE A 127 -7.57 -0.73 -3.78
C ILE A 127 -8.57 0.18 -3.04
N VAL A 128 -9.54 -0.39 -2.31
CA VAL A 128 -10.51 0.39 -1.53
C VAL A 128 -9.82 1.19 -0.41
N ILE A 129 -8.88 0.58 0.32
CA ILE A 129 -8.06 1.29 1.31
C ILE A 129 -7.34 2.46 0.64
N ARG A 130 -6.66 2.20 -0.49
CA ARG A 130 -5.93 3.23 -1.22
C ARG A 130 -6.83 4.37 -1.70
N VAL A 131 -8.04 4.07 -2.16
CA VAL A 131 -9.04 5.09 -2.52
C VAL A 131 -9.46 5.90 -1.29
N ALA A 132 -9.66 5.28 -0.13
CA ALA A 132 -9.99 6.00 1.11
C ALA A 132 -8.85 6.94 1.54
N GLU A 133 -7.59 6.52 1.43
CA GLU A 133 -6.43 7.36 1.70
C GLU A 133 -6.36 8.60 0.80
N LEU A 134 -6.78 8.47 -0.47
CA LEU A 134 -6.74 9.55 -1.46
C LEU A 134 -7.98 10.45 -1.42
N CYS A 135 -9.14 9.90 -1.03
CA CYS A 135 -10.43 10.57 -1.19
C CYS A 135 -11.15 10.86 0.13
N VAL A 136 -10.69 10.36 1.28
CA VAL A 136 -11.32 10.60 2.58
C VAL A 136 -10.40 11.37 3.49
N TYR A 137 -9.20 10.85 3.76
CA TYR A 137 -8.26 11.45 4.69
C TYR A 137 -7.88 12.91 4.35
N PRO A 138 -7.66 13.30 3.08
CA PRO A 138 -7.29 14.67 2.74
C PRO A 138 -8.35 15.71 3.13
N PHE A 139 -9.63 15.32 3.21
CA PHE A 139 -10.70 16.20 3.69
C PHE A 139 -10.66 16.38 5.21
N LEU A 140 -10.18 15.40 5.97
CA LEU A 140 -10.03 15.52 7.42
C LEU A 140 -8.92 16.51 7.79
N THR A 141 -7.83 16.57 7.01
CA THR A 141 -6.67 17.42 7.32
C THR A 141 -7.02 18.92 7.46
N PRO A 142 -7.74 19.59 6.55
CA PRO A 142 -8.13 20.99 6.76
C PRO A 142 -9.28 21.17 7.76
N LEU A 143 -10.16 20.19 7.91
CA LEU A 143 -11.36 20.30 8.76
C LEU A 143 -11.00 20.24 10.24
N VAL A 144 -10.12 19.30 10.59
CA VAL A 144 -9.78 19.01 11.98
C VAL A 144 -8.27 19.00 12.21
N GLY A 145 -7.45 19.56 11.32
CA GLY A 145 -6.01 19.75 11.55
C GLY A 145 -5.20 18.47 11.76
N LEU A 146 -5.59 17.34 11.16
CA LEU A 146 -4.77 16.12 11.18
C LEU A 146 -3.49 16.29 10.34
N PRO A 147 -2.40 15.55 10.66
CA PRO A 147 -1.16 15.59 9.90
C PRO A 147 -1.33 15.23 8.42
N ARG A 148 -0.47 15.80 7.57
CA ARG A 148 -0.41 15.39 6.17
C ARG A 148 0.74 14.42 5.95
N TYR A 149 0.49 13.40 5.13
CA TYR A 149 1.48 12.40 4.79
C TYR A 149 1.97 12.57 3.37
N ARG A 150 3.28 12.38 3.18
CA ARG A 150 3.88 12.22 1.86
C ARG A 150 3.71 10.78 1.42
N HIS A 151 2.68 10.50 0.61
CA HIS A 151 2.33 9.12 0.22
C HIS A 151 3.51 8.35 -0.40
N ALA A 152 4.43 9.03 -1.11
CA ALA A 152 5.61 8.42 -1.71
C ALA A 152 6.57 7.75 -0.69
N ASP A 153 6.58 8.24 0.56
CA ASP A 153 7.44 7.72 1.61
C ASP A 153 6.91 6.37 2.16
N TRP A 154 5.65 6.04 1.87
CA TRP A 154 4.96 4.83 2.33
C TRP A 154 4.63 3.88 1.18
N VAL A 155 3.99 4.40 0.13
CA VAL A 155 3.54 3.67 -1.04
C VAL A 155 4.56 3.83 -2.15
N ASN A 156 5.56 2.96 -2.13
CA ASN A 156 6.58 2.84 -3.16
C ASN A 156 6.99 1.37 -3.32
N VAL A 157 7.61 1.04 -4.45
CA VAL A 157 8.13 -0.30 -4.73
C VAL A 157 9.61 -0.24 -5.06
N SER A 158 10.35 -1.19 -4.50
CA SER A 158 11.80 -1.27 -4.63
C SER A 158 12.31 -2.66 -5.00
N ARG A 159 11.48 -3.71 -4.94
CA ARG A 159 11.88 -5.11 -5.16
C ARG A 159 12.48 -5.39 -6.53
N GLN A 160 12.10 -4.63 -7.56
CA GLN A 160 12.70 -4.66 -8.89
C GLN A 160 14.19 -4.29 -8.93
N LYS A 161 14.74 -3.72 -7.85
CA LYS A 161 16.16 -3.40 -7.70
C LYS A 161 16.94 -4.51 -7.00
N PHE A 162 16.26 -5.54 -6.47
CA PHE A 162 16.92 -6.65 -5.79
C PHE A 162 17.53 -7.60 -6.82
N ASP A 163 18.84 -7.86 -6.68
CA ASP A 163 19.57 -8.71 -7.61
C ASP A 163 19.06 -10.16 -7.56
N GLY A 164 18.89 -10.75 -8.74
CA GLY A 164 18.34 -12.10 -8.89
C GLY A 164 16.83 -12.26 -8.70
N LEU A 165 16.08 -11.20 -8.37
CA LEU A 165 14.62 -11.28 -8.28
C LEU A 165 13.98 -11.17 -9.66
N VAL A 166 13.47 -12.29 -10.17
CA VAL A 166 12.98 -12.37 -11.56
C VAL A 166 11.61 -13.05 -11.65
N GLY A 167 10.81 -12.63 -12.63
CA GLY A 167 9.62 -13.34 -13.05
C GLY A 167 8.59 -13.52 -11.95
N HIS A 168 8.29 -14.78 -11.62
CA HIS A 168 7.32 -15.13 -10.59
C HIS A 168 7.68 -14.53 -9.22
N ASP A 169 8.93 -14.61 -8.78
CA ASP A 169 9.30 -14.08 -7.46
C ASP A 169 9.20 -12.55 -7.46
N LEU A 170 9.59 -11.90 -8.55
CA LEU A 170 9.51 -10.46 -8.70
C LEU A 170 8.08 -9.93 -8.60
N ILE A 171 7.13 -10.53 -9.32
CA ILE A 171 5.77 -10.00 -9.34
C ILE A 171 5.09 -10.11 -7.97
N TRP A 172 5.25 -11.24 -7.28
CA TRP A 172 4.66 -11.43 -5.97
C TRP A 172 5.35 -10.57 -4.91
N CYS A 173 6.65 -10.35 -5.02
CA CYS A 173 7.34 -9.39 -4.16
C CYS A 173 6.85 -7.95 -4.40
N LEU A 174 6.65 -7.51 -5.64
CA LEU A 174 6.09 -6.18 -5.94
C LEU A 174 4.66 -6.03 -5.40
N TYR A 175 3.84 -7.08 -5.52
CA TYR A 175 2.50 -7.14 -4.96
C TYR A 175 2.52 -6.93 -3.44
N CYS A 176 3.34 -7.70 -2.72
CA CYS A 176 3.49 -7.55 -1.27
C CYS A 176 4.05 -6.18 -0.88
N ASP A 177 5.07 -5.68 -1.58
CA ASP A 177 5.70 -4.37 -1.30
C ASP A 177 4.68 -3.23 -1.37
N TRP A 178 3.85 -3.22 -2.42
CA TRP A 178 2.77 -2.24 -2.57
C TRP A 178 1.71 -2.36 -1.47
N MET A 179 1.21 -3.58 -1.20
CA MET A 179 0.19 -3.78 -0.16
C MET A 179 0.68 -3.38 1.23
N THR A 180 1.93 -3.73 1.57
CA THR A 180 2.52 -3.34 2.84
C THR A 180 2.58 -1.83 2.97
N GLY A 181 3.00 -1.11 1.92
CA GLY A 181 3.01 0.35 1.90
C GLY A 181 1.63 0.97 2.09
N VAL A 182 0.60 0.43 1.40
CA VAL A 182 -0.79 0.87 1.56
C VAL A 182 -1.29 0.60 2.98
N TYR A 183 -1.09 -0.61 3.50
CA TYR A 183 -1.53 -0.93 4.87
C TYR A 183 -0.87 -0.04 5.91
N ALA A 184 0.43 0.19 5.80
CA ALA A 184 1.19 1.00 6.75
C ALA A 184 0.74 2.46 6.74
N LEU A 185 0.48 3.04 5.55
CA LEU A 185 -0.05 4.39 5.44
C LEU A 185 -1.47 4.48 6.04
N GLY A 186 -2.34 3.53 5.69
CA GLY A 186 -3.68 3.44 6.25
C GLY A 186 -3.68 3.30 7.77
N ALA A 187 -2.77 2.51 8.34
CA ALA A 187 -2.60 2.35 9.78
C ALA A 187 -2.13 3.65 10.46
N GLU A 188 -1.17 4.38 9.86
CA GLU A 188 -0.73 5.68 10.37
C GLU A 188 -1.87 6.72 10.32
N MET A 189 -2.65 6.75 9.23
CA MET A 189 -3.83 7.59 9.13
C MET A 189 -4.88 7.23 10.18
N LEU A 190 -5.16 5.94 10.36
CA LEU A 190 -6.12 5.43 11.34
C LEU A 190 -5.67 5.71 12.78
N ARG A 191 -4.36 5.66 13.07
CA ARG A 191 -3.82 6.02 14.38
C ARG A 191 -4.18 7.45 14.77
N ASN A 192 -4.05 8.41 13.85
CA ASN A 192 -4.50 9.78 14.12
C ASN A 192 -6.01 9.87 14.36
N VAL A 193 -6.79 9.08 13.61
CA VAL A 193 -8.25 9.06 13.77
C VAL A 193 -8.64 8.46 15.12
N GLU A 194 -8.02 7.38 15.56
CA GLU A 194 -8.36 6.79 16.84
C GLU A 194 -7.95 7.71 17.99
N SER A 195 -6.74 8.28 17.96
CA SER A 195 -6.27 9.18 19.03
C SER A 195 -7.06 10.50 19.10
N PHE A 196 -7.51 11.05 17.97
CA PHE A 196 -8.25 12.31 17.96
C PHE A 196 -9.71 12.16 18.38
N TRP A 197 -10.42 11.14 17.88
CA TRP A 197 -11.85 10.97 18.16
C TRP A 197 -12.11 10.12 19.41
N CYS A 198 -11.27 9.11 19.64
CA CYS A 198 -11.58 8.00 20.54
C CYS A 198 -10.35 7.55 21.38
N PRO A 199 -9.69 8.41 22.19
CA PRO A 199 -8.56 8.01 23.01
C PRO A 199 -9.01 7.19 24.24
N ILE A 200 -9.74 6.10 24.01
CA ILE A 200 -10.27 5.17 25.00
C ILE A 200 -9.69 3.80 24.70
N ARG A 201 -8.97 3.25 25.67
CA ARG A 201 -8.40 1.91 25.58
C ARG A 201 -9.49 0.86 25.45
N PHE A 202 -9.28 -0.11 24.56
CA PHE A 202 -10.21 -1.20 24.39
C PHE A 202 -10.34 -2.03 25.67
N ALA A 203 -11.57 -2.38 26.06
CA ALA A 203 -11.84 -3.22 27.22
C ALA A 203 -11.13 -4.59 27.15
N SER A 204 -10.95 -5.13 25.94
CA SER A 204 -10.14 -6.33 25.74
C SER A 204 -8.65 -6.02 25.81
N GLY A 205 -8.00 -6.47 26.88
CA GLY A 205 -6.53 -6.41 27.00
C GLY A 205 -5.82 -7.09 25.82
N LYS A 206 -6.36 -8.23 25.35
CA LYS A 206 -5.80 -8.92 24.19
C LYS A 206 -5.89 -8.10 22.90
N LYS A 207 -6.97 -7.34 22.70
CA LYS A 207 -7.06 -6.40 21.57
C LYS A 207 -6.00 -5.32 21.69
N CYS A 208 -5.82 -4.75 22.89
CA CYS A 208 -4.77 -3.76 23.12
C CYS A 208 -3.38 -4.32 22.79
N ASP A 209 -3.09 -5.54 23.25
CA ASP A 209 -1.82 -6.21 22.97
C ASP A 209 -1.57 -6.44 21.48
N ASN A 210 -2.62 -6.75 20.71
CA ASN A 210 -2.50 -6.92 19.27
C ASN A 210 -2.34 -5.57 18.55
N CYS A 211 -2.92 -4.49 19.08
CA CYS A 211 -2.92 -3.16 18.44
C CYS A 211 -1.71 -2.30 18.83
N LYS A 212 -1.01 -2.55 19.93
CA LYS A 212 0.01 -1.64 20.46
C LYS A 212 1.18 -1.32 19.52
N LEU A 213 1.48 -2.17 18.54
CA LEU A 213 2.49 -1.86 17.52
C LEU A 213 1.99 -0.78 16.56
N ASP A 214 0.72 -0.86 16.17
CA ASP A 214 0.07 0.08 15.27
C ASP A 214 -0.52 1.29 16.02
N PHE A 215 -0.67 1.23 17.33
CA PHE A 215 -1.22 2.27 18.21
C PHE A 215 -0.37 2.37 19.49
N PRO A 216 0.85 2.90 19.42
CA PRO A 216 1.78 2.92 20.54
C PRO A 216 1.34 3.83 21.70
N ASP A 217 0.40 4.74 21.45
CA ASP A 217 -0.21 5.60 22.48
C ASP A 217 -1.36 4.94 23.24
N ILE A 218 -1.71 3.68 22.97
CA ILE A 218 -2.78 2.96 23.67
C ILE A 218 -2.56 2.81 25.18
N ASP A 219 -1.30 2.71 25.63
CA ASP A 219 -0.94 2.53 27.04
C ASP A 219 -0.58 3.85 27.76
N GLY A 220 -0.29 4.92 27.02
CA GLY A 220 0.22 6.19 27.59
C GLY A 220 -0.53 7.44 27.17
N GLY A 221 -1.40 7.34 26.18
CA GLY A 221 -2.21 8.43 25.65
C GLY A 221 -3.70 8.21 25.82
N TRP A 222 -4.18 6.99 26.08
CA TRP A 222 -5.61 6.71 26.09
C TRP A 222 -6.13 6.44 27.50
N VAL A 223 -7.40 6.77 27.73
CA VAL A 223 -8.09 6.52 28.99
C VAL A 223 -8.36 5.03 29.13
N GLY A 224 -8.07 4.48 30.32
CA GLY A 224 -8.33 3.07 30.62
C GLY A 224 -9.82 2.69 30.49
N PRO A 225 -10.14 1.39 30.33
CA PRO A 225 -11.53 0.95 30.12
C PRO A 225 -12.47 1.22 31.31
N GLU A 226 -11.92 1.40 32.51
CA GLU A 226 -12.66 1.76 33.73
C GLU A 226 -12.76 3.28 33.95
N GLY A 227 -12.24 4.08 33.01
CA GLY A 227 -12.28 5.54 33.09
C GLY A 227 -13.65 6.13 32.78
N THR A 228 -13.78 7.43 33.03
CA THR A 228 -15.01 8.20 32.81
C THR A 228 -14.87 9.13 31.61
N MET A 229 -16.00 9.66 31.11
CA MET A 229 -15.95 10.72 30.10
C MET A 229 -15.26 12.00 30.58
N GLY A 230 -15.21 12.24 31.89
CA GLY A 230 -14.41 13.33 32.46
C GLY A 230 -12.90 13.12 32.20
N ASP A 231 -12.42 11.89 32.37
CA ASP A 231 -11.04 11.51 32.09
C ASP A 231 -10.71 11.63 30.59
N VAL A 232 -11.67 11.29 29.73
CA VAL A 232 -11.54 11.44 28.26
C VAL A 232 -11.40 12.91 27.89
N VAL A 233 -12.28 13.78 28.38
CA VAL A 233 -12.20 15.23 28.11
C VAL A 233 -10.90 15.82 28.67
N ALA A 234 -10.46 15.41 29.86
CA ALA A 234 -9.18 15.85 30.42
C ALA A 234 -7.98 15.41 29.57
N THR A 235 -8.03 14.19 29.02
CA THR A 235 -7.02 13.67 28.09
C THR A 235 -7.01 14.46 26.78
N LEU A 236 -8.18 14.73 26.21
CA LEU A 236 -8.31 15.55 25.00
C LEU A 236 -7.82 16.99 25.22
N GLU A 237 -8.15 17.63 26.35
CA GLU A 237 -7.65 18.97 26.70
C GLU A 237 -6.12 18.97 26.82
N LYS A 238 -5.54 17.94 27.43
CA LYS A 238 -4.09 17.75 27.53
C LYS A 238 -3.44 17.57 26.15
N MET A 239 -4.09 16.90 25.21
CA MET A 239 -3.50 16.58 23.89
C MET A 239 -3.73 17.64 22.82
N TYR A 240 -4.91 18.27 22.85
CA TYR A 240 -5.46 19.07 21.77
C TYR A 240 -5.95 20.45 22.24
N GLY A 241 -5.93 20.73 23.54
CA GLY A 241 -6.25 22.05 24.07
C GLY A 241 -5.38 23.15 23.46
N PRO A 242 -5.82 24.42 23.49
CA PRO A 242 -5.11 25.53 22.83
C PRO A 242 -3.65 25.67 23.24
N ARG A 243 -3.32 25.35 24.50
CA ARG A 243 -1.95 25.35 25.02
C ARG A 243 -1.14 24.17 24.49
N ALA A 244 -1.74 22.98 24.41
CA ALA A 244 -1.06 21.75 23.97
C ALA A 244 -0.67 21.77 22.49
N THR A 245 -1.37 22.57 21.69
CA THR A 245 -1.14 22.68 20.24
C THR A 245 -0.57 24.03 19.82
N ALA A 246 -0.22 24.91 20.77
CA ALA A 246 0.19 26.29 20.49
C ALA A 246 1.32 26.36 19.46
N ASP A 247 2.34 25.52 19.65
CA ASP A 247 3.56 25.48 18.85
C ASP A 247 3.46 24.61 17.59
N LEU A 248 2.30 23.97 17.36
CA LEU A 248 2.08 23.13 16.18
C LEU A 248 1.60 23.95 14.97
N PRO A 249 1.98 23.54 13.74
CA PRO A 249 1.46 24.15 12.51
C PRO A 249 -0.06 24.16 12.51
N ARG A 250 -0.67 25.27 12.07
CA ARG A 250 -2.14 25.44 12.12
C ARG A 250 -2.92 24.35 11.39
N ASP A 251 -2.34 23.80 10.34
CA ASP A 251 -2.94 22.78 9.50
C ASP A 251 -2.58 21.34 9.93
N GLN A 252 -1.85 21.16 11.03
CA GLN A 252 -1.40 19.87 11.57
C GLN A 252 -1.37 19.89 13.11
N ARG A 253 -2.36 20.51 13.74
CA ARG A 253 -2.44 20.71 15.20
C ARG A 253 -2.83 19.45 15.98
N HIS A 254 -3.37 18.44 15.31
CA HIS A 254 -3.96 17.29 16.00
C HIS A 254 -3.34 15.93 15.61
N PRO A 255 -2.00 15.77 15.68
CA PRO A 255 -1.38 14.46 15.55
C PRO A 255 -1.66 13.57 16.78
N TRP A 256 -1.56 12.25 16.61
CA TRP A 256 -1.57 11.28 17.71
C TRP A 256 -0.42 11.50 18.72
N PHE A 257 -0.50 10.87 19.90
CA PHE A 257 0.43 11.14 21.00
C PHE A 257 1.82 10.51 20.77
N GLY A 258 2.87 11.32 20.65
CA GLY A 258 4.22 10.85 20.30
C GLY A 258 4.52 10.86 18.80
N HIS A 259 3.61 11.39 17.97
CA HIS A 259 3.87 11.63 16.55
C HIS A 259 5.12 12.53 16.35
N PRO A 260 5.98 12.27 15.36
CA PRO A 260 7.22 13.03 15.12
C PRO A 260 7.03 14.55 15.03
N VAL A 261 5.94 15.03 14.41
CA VAL A 261 5.59 16.46 14.36
C VAL A 261 5.51 17.12 15.75
N ARG A 262 5.11 16.38 16.80
CA ARG A 262 5.18 16.88 18.19
C ARG A 262 6.63 16.92 18.70
N MET A 263 7.42 15.89 18.40
CA MET A 263 8.81 15.76 18.86
C MET A 263 9.78 16.75 18.20
N THR A 264 9.54 17.11 16.93
CA THR A 264 10.36 18.10 16.19
C THR A 264 10.24 19.50 16.76
N VAL A 265 9.14 19.79 17.48
CA VAL A 265 8.92 21.08 18.15
C VAL A 265 9.55 21.11 19.55
N GLU A 266 9.65 19.95 20.22
CA GLU A 266 10.31 19.81 21.54
C GLU A 266 11.85 19.66 21.47
N GLY A 267 12.47 19.78 20.28
CA GLY A 267 13.92 19.90 20.16
C GLY A 267 14.71 18.62 20.48
N LYS A 268 14.22 17.44 20.07
CA LYS A 268 15.10 16.30 19.83
C LYS A 268 14.95 15.81 18.40
N ALA A 269 15.90 16.21 17.55
CA ALA A 269 16.17 15.50 16.32
C ALA A 269 16.56 14.08 16.71
N THR A 270 15.70 13.11 16.44
CA THR A 270 16.12 11.71 16.42
C THR A 270 16.92 11.52 15.15
N ASP A 271 18.24 11.37 15.30
CA ASP A 271 19.10 10.80 14.28
C ASP A 271 18.54 9.42 13.92
N VAL A 272 17.88 9.34 12.77
CA VAL A 272 17.53 8.07 12.14
C VAL A 272 18.57 7.84 11.05
N THR A 273 19.60 7.07 11.42
CA THR A 273 20.48 6.35 10.50
C THR A 273 19.75 5.21 9.83
#